data_AF-A0A2G1VC94-F1
#
_entry.id   AF-A0A2G1VC94-F1
#
_cell.length_a   1.000
_cell.length_b   1.000
_cell.length_c   1.000
_cell.angle_alpha   90.00
_cell.angle_beta   90.00
_cell.angle_gamma   90.00
#
_symmetry.space_group_name_H-M   'P 1'
#
loop_
_entity.id
_entity.type
_entity.pdbx_description
1 polymer ?
#
loop_
_entity_poly.entity_id
_entity_poly.type
_entity_poly.pdbx_seq_one_letter_code
_entity_poly.pdbx_strand_id
1 'polypeptide(L)'
;MKTAVGLSVFLMAFSLISGAQEIDYKKRNTHIFCSSHLAVISESLDEKGDEYQALAFLSKMHRDEGRKLGATQKHFEDVAGYLKKVRSNNKQKWDRLSSRSKKVCLPNS
;
A
#
# COMPACT_ATOMS: atom_id res chain seq x y z
N MET A 1 39.33 2.36 35.74
CA MET A 1 38.91 3.31 34.68
C MET A 1 39.26 2.86 33.24
N LYS A 2 39.50 1.56 32.96
CA LYS A 2 39.82 1.08 31.60
C LYS A 2 38.63 0.47 30.84
N THR A 3 37.53 0.15 31.54
CA THR A 3 36.33 -0.50 30.98
C THR A 3 35.30 0.49 30.42
N ALA A 4 35.34 1.76 30.85
CA ALA A 4 34.40 2.78 30.39
C ALA A 4 34.66 3.24 28.94
N VAL A 5 35.93 3.27 28.52
CA VAL A 5 36.32 3.78 27.19
C VAL A 5 35.87 2.85 26.06
N GLY A 6 35.88 1.53 26.30
CA GLY A 6 35.44 0.54 25.30
C GLY A 6 33.93 0.58 25.02
N LEU A 7 33.11 0.85 26.05
CA LEU A 7 31.65 0.92 25.89
C LEU A 7 31.20 2.14 25.08
N SER A 8 31.88 3.28 25.23
CA SER A 8 31.56 4.51 24.49
C SER A 8 31.81 4.38 22.99
N VAL A 9 32.84 3.61 22.57
CA VAL A 9 33.15 3.40 21.15
C VAL A 9 32.10 2.50 20.48
N PHE A 10 31.59 1.48 21.19
CA PHE A 10 30.53 0.62 20.66
C PHE A 10 29.19 1.36 20.51
N LEU A 11 28.81 2.22 21.45
CA LEU A 11 27.55 2.98 21.37
C LEU A 11 27.56 4.03 20.25
N MET A 12 28.72 4.63 19.95
CA MET A 12 28.86 5.57 18.82
C MET A 12 28.81 4.89 17.45
N ALA A 13 29.23 3.62 17.34
CA ALA A 13 29.12 2.87 16.09
C ALA A 13 27.66 2.51 15.74
N PHE A 14 26.81 2.24 16.74
CA PHE A 14 25.39 1.92 16.51
C PHE A 14 24.52 3.14 16.17
N SER A 15 24.90 4.34 16.62
CA SER A 15 24.14 5.57 16.37
C SER A 15 24.33 6.13 14.95
N LEU A 16 25.32 5.65 14.20
CA LEU A 16 25.52 6.01 12.78
C LEU A 16 24.73 5.10 11.81
N ILE A 17 24.13 4.00 12.29
CA ILE A 17 23.39 3.03 11.45
C ILE A 17 21.88 3.26 11.53
N SER A 18 21.39 4.11 12.44
CA SER A 18 19.98 4.49 12.50
C SER A 18 19.65 5.57 11.46
N GLY A 19 19.90 5.28 10.18
CA GLY A 19 19.25 5.99 9.09
C GLY A 19 17.81 5.50 9.02
N ALA A 20 16.90 6.11 9.79
CA ALA A 20 15.48 5.87 9.61
C ALA A 20 15.13 6.31 8.18
N GLN A 21 14.93 5.34 7.28
CA GLN A 21 14.57 5.64 5.90
C GLN A 21 13.28 6.45 5.91
N GLU A 22 13.34 7.66 5.36
CA GLU A 22 12.17 8.54 5.29
C GLU A 22 11.09 7.84 4.45
N ILE A 23 9.99 7.46 5.09
CA ILE A 23 8.90 6.79 4.41
C ILE A 23 8.14 7.83 3.60
N ASP A 24 8.14 7.69 2.27
CA ASP A 24 7.23 8.45 1.42
C ASP A 24 5.79 7.97 1.64
N TYR A 25 5.13 8.57 2.63
CA TYR A 25 3.75 8.27 3.00
C TYR A 25 2.77 8.50 1.85
N LYS A 26 3.01 9.50 0.99
CA LYS A 26 2.13 9.80 -0.14
C LYS A 26 2.17 8.64 -1.14
N LYS A 27 3.38 8.22 -1.54
CA LYS A 27 3.57 7.08 -2.44
C LYS A 27 3.03 5.80 -1.82
N ARG A 28 3.32 5.53 -0.54
CA ARG A 28 2.80 4.36 0.18
C ARG A 28 1.26 4.34 0.17
N ASN A 29 0.63 5.46 0.50
CA ASN A 29 -0.82 5.55 0.59
C ASN A 29 -1.48 5.41 -0.80
N THR A 30 -0.83 5.88 -1.87
CA THR A 30 -1.26 5.61 -3.24
C THR A 30 -1.26 4.12 -3.56
N HIS A 31 -0.18 3.41 -3.22
CA HIS A 31 -0.10 1.95 -3.42
C HIS A 31 -1.13 1.19 -2.58
N ILE A 32 -1.36 1.59 -1.32
CA ILE A 32 -2.42 1.02 -0.47
C ILE A 32 -3.79 1.20 -1.14
N PHE A 33 -4.12 2.43 -1.53
CA PHE A 33 -5.40 2.72 -2.17
C PHE A 33 -5.59 1.93 -3.46
N CYS A 34 -4.59 1.91 -4.35
CA CYS A 34 -4.68 1.24 -5.63
C CYS A 34 -4.80 -0.28 -5.48
N SER A 35 -3.99 -0.89 -4.61
CA SER A 35 -4.08 -2.33 -4.34
C SER A 35 -5.47 -2.72 -3.83
N SER A 36 -5.95 -2.03 -2.79
CA SER A 36 -7.24 -2.32 -2.17
C SER A 36 -8.42 -2.06 -3.13
N HIS A 37 -8.37 -0.99 -3.93
CA HIS A 37 -9.45 -0.65 -4.84
C HIS A 37 -9.56 -1.64 -6.00
N LEU A 38 -8.43 -2.03 -6.60
CA LEU A 38 -8.40 -3.03 -7.67
C LEU A 38 -8.90 -4.39 -7.17
N ALA A 39 -8.51 -4.79 -5.96
CA ALA A 39 -9.01 -6.02 -5.32
C ALA A 39 -10.54 -5.98 -5.12
N VAL A 40 -11.08 -4.85 -4.64
CA VAL A 40 -12.52 -4.70 -4.46
C VAL A 40 -13.27 -4.74 -5.81
N ILE A 41 -12.72 -4.13 -6.87
CA ILE A 41 -13.32 -4.22 -8.20
C ILE A 41 -13.31 -5.67 -8.71
N SER A 42 -12.19 -6.38 -8.57
CA SER A 42 -12.08 -7.76 -9.08
C SER A 42 -13.06 -8.73 -8.43
N GLU A 43 -13.52 -8.47 -7.19
CA GLU A 43 -14.54 -9.30 -6.52
C GLU A 43 -15.87 -9.39 -7.27
N SER A 44 -16.18 -8.46 -8.19
CA SER A 44 -17.41 -8.52 -9.00
C SER A 44 -17.22 -9.17 -10.38
N LEU A 45 -16.02 -9.67 -10.67
CA LEU A 45 -15.69 -10.28 -11.96
C LEU A 45 -15.63 -11.81 -11.84
N ASP A 46 -15.71 -12.50 -12.97
CA ASP A 46 -15.44 -13.94 -13.04
C ASP A 46 -13.95 -14.19 -12.75
N GLU A 47 -13.65 -15.00 -11.73
CA GLU A 47 -12.29 -15.32 -11.29
C GLU A 47 -11.45 -15.99 -12.40
N LYS A 48 -12.09 -16.66 -13.36
CA LYS A 48 -11.41 -17.28 -14.51
C LYS A 48 -11.25 -16.35 -15.70
N GLY A 49 -11.84 -15.16 -15.65
CA GLY A 49 -11.79 -14.17 -16.72
C GLY A 49 -10.47 -13.41 -16.75
N ASP A 50 -10.04 -13.03 -17.95
CA ASP A 50 -8.81 -12.25 -18.17
C ASP A 50 -8.81 -10.93 -17.39
N GLU A 51 -9.97 -10.29 -17.27
CA GLU A 51 -10.11 -9.02 -16.55
C GLU A 51 -9.84 -9.19 -15.05
N TYR A 52 -10.37 -10.25 -14.42
CA TYR A 52 -10.06 -10.56 -13.03
C TYR A 52 -8.55 -10.78 -12.85
N GLN A 53 -7.94 -11.60 -13.72
CA GLN A 53 -6.52 -11.93 -13.62
C GLN A 53 -5.64 -10.69 -13.75
N ALA A 54 -5.98 -9.78 -14.68
CA ALA A 54 -5.29 -8.51 -14.85
C ALA A 54 -5.40 -7.63 -13.60
N LEU A 55 -6.61 -7.44 -13.06
CA LEU A 55 -6.83 -6.62 -11.87
C LEU A 55 -6.18 -7.23 -10.61
N ALA A 56 -6.21 -8.55 -10.45
CA ALA A 56 -5.57 -9.26 -9.36
C ALA A 56 -4.04 -9.11 -9.43
N PHE A 57 -3.46 -9.22 -10.62
CA PHE A 57 -2.03 -8.99 -10.86
C PHE A 57 -1.62 -7.56 -10.50
N LEU A 58 -2.35 -6.56 -11.00
CA LEU A 58 -2.08 -5.14 -10.72
C LEU A 58 -2.27 -4.80 -9.23
N SER A 59 -3.31 -5.35 -8.59
CA SER A 59 -3.53 -5.23 -7.15
C SER A 59 -2.35 -5.76 -6.35
N LYS A 60 -1.82 -6.94 -6.74
CA LYS A 60 -0.63 -7.53 -6.12
C LYS A 60 0.60 -6.65 -6.30
N MET A 61 0.86 -6.13 -7.49
CA MET A 61 1.99 -5.22 -7.73
C MET A 61 1.96 -4.01 -6.81
N HIS A 62 0.80 -3.34 -6.69
CA HIS A 62 0.66 -2.22 -5.77
C HIS A 62 0.83 -2.65 -4.31
N ARG A 63 0.36 -3.83 -3.91
CA ARG A 63 0.54 -4.36 -2.55
C ARG A 63 2.01 -4.52 -2.21
N ASP A 64 2.78 -5.10 -3.12
CA ASP A 64 4.19 -5.38 -2.93
C ASP A 64 5.00 -4.08 -2.85
N GLU A 65 4.73 -3.10 -3.71
CA GLU A 65 5.33 -1.76 -3.61
C GLU A 65 4.95 -1.03 -2.32
N GLY A 66 3.68 -1.13 -1.89
CA GLY A 66 3.24 -0.58 -0.62
C GLY A 66 3.99 -1.19 0.57
N ARG A 67 4.22 -2.52 0.55
CA ARG A 67 4.97 -3.25 1.60
C ARG A 67 6.44 -2.82 1.65
N LYS A 68 7.07 -2.59 0.50
CA LYS A 68 8.44 -2.02 0.43
C LYS A 68 8.52 -0.65 1.11
N LEU A 69 7.42 0.09 1.13
CA LEU A 69 7.28 1.40 1.80
C LEU A 69 6.72 1.30 3.23
N GLY A 70 6.72 0.10 3.83
CA GLY A 70 6.28 -0.11 5.21
C GLY A 70 4.76 -0.18 5.39
N ALA A 71 3.99 -0.45 4.34
CA ALA A 71 2.57 -0.77 4.50
C ALA A 71 2.38 -2.16 5.12
N THR A 72 1.55 -2.25 6.16
CA THR A 72 1.15 -3.51 6.79
C THR A 72 -0.08 -4.10 6.11
N GLN A 73 -0.33 -5.37 6.36
CA GLN A 73 -1.56 -6.05 5.92
C GLN A 73 -2.82 -5.29 6.37
N LYS A 74 -2.83 -4.80 7.62
CA LYS A 74 -3.93 -4.03 8.19
C LYS A 74 -4.26 -2.77 7.37
N HIS A 75 -3.27 -2.06 6.83
CA HIS A 75 -3.55 -0.88 6.00
C HIS A 75 -4.38 -1.23 4.76
N PHE A 76 -4.07 -2.34 4.10
CA PHE A 76 -4.81 -2.78 2.92
C PHE A 76 -6.23 -3.22 3.28
N GLU A 77 -6.39 -3.92 4.39
CA GLU A 77 -7.69 -4.40 4.91
C GLU A 77 -8.60 -3.24 5.32
N ASP A 78 -8.07 -2.26 6.06
CA ASP A 78 -8.83 -1.09 6.50
C ASP A 78 -9.35 -0.29 5.30
N VAL A 79 -8.50 -0.08 4.28
CA VAL A 79 -8.91 0.62 3.05
C VAL A 79 -9.89 -0.21 2.21
N ALA A 80 -9.67 -1.52 2.06
CA ALA A 80 -10.61 -2.40 1.36
C ALA A 80 -11.98 -2.43 2.05
N GLY A 81 -12.00 -2.53 3.38
CA GLY A 81 -13.22 -2.48 4.18
C GLY A 81 -13.97 -1.17 4.02
N TYR A 82 -13.27 -0.03 4.03
CA TYR A 82 -13.85 1.27 3.72
C TYR A 82 -14.44 1.32 2.30
N LEU A 83 -13.70 0.83 1.29
CA LEU A 83 -14.16 0.84 -0.10
C LEU A 83 -15.39 -0.05 -0.31
N LYS A 84 -15.46 -1.22 0.32
CA LYS A 84 -16.65 -2.08 0.32
C LYS A 84 -17.86 -1.36 0.90
N LYS A 85 -17.70 -0.67 2.04
CA LYS A 85 -18.78 0.15 2.64
C LYS A 85 -19.23 1.28 1.71
N VAL A 86 -18.31 1.94 1.01
CA VAL A 86 -18.64 2.99 0.05
C VAL A 86 -19.38 2.41 -1.17
N ARG A 87 -18.90 1.30 -1.73
CA ARG A 87 -19.54 0.59 -2.85
C ARG A 87 -21.00 0.26 -2.54
N SER A 88 -21.28 -0.25 -1.34
CA SER A 88 -22.62 -0.66 -0.95
C SER A 88 -23.56 0.51 -0.61
N ASN A 89 -23.04 1.60 -0.03
CA ASN A 89 -23.88 2.63 0.60
C ASN A 89 -23.85 3.99 -0.11
N ASN A 90 -22.93 4.24 -1.04
CA ASN A 90 -22.78 5.54 -1.68
C ASN A 90 -22.26 5.42 -3.11
N LYS A 91 -23.18 5.19 -4.05
CA LYS A 91 -22.88 5.05 -5.49
C LYS A 91 -22.11 6.25 -6.04
N GLN A 92 -22.53 7.48 -5.75
CA GLN A 92 -21.88 8.69 -6.25
C GLN A 92 -20.40 8.77 -5.82
N LYS A 93 -20.12 8.44 -4.56
CA LYS A 93 -18.76 8.43 -4.03
C LYS A 93 -17.94 7.27 -4.61
N TRP A 94 -18.55 6.10 -4.79
CA TRP A 94 -17.93 4.95 -5.44
C TRP A 94 -17.51 5.28 -6.88
N ASP A 95 -18.39 5.88 -7.67
CA ASP A 95 -18.12 6.26 -9.06
C ASP A 95 -16.97 7.27 -9.14
N ARG A 96 -16.96 8.26 -8.23
CA ARG A 96 -15.89 9.26 -8.15
C ARG A 96 -14.54 8.63 -7.78
N LEU A 97 -14.50 7.71 -6.82
CA LEU A 97 -13.29 7.01 -6.41
C LEU A 97 -12.77 6.10 -7.53
N SER A 98 -13.66 5.37 -8.20
CA SER A 98 -13.32 4.50 -9.33
C SER A 98 -12.74 5.28 -10.50
N SER A 99 -13.35 6.41 -10.85
CA SER A 99 -12.82 7.32 -11.88
C SER A 99 -11.42 7.84 -11.56
N ARG A 100 -11.18 8.19 -10.29
CA ARG A 100 -9.84 8.62 -9.82
C ARG A 100 -8.84 7.47 -9.78
N SER A 101 -9.27 6.28 -9.38
CA SER A 101 -8.44 5.07 -9.35
C SER A 101 -7.92 4.74 -10.74
N LYS A 102 -8.76 4.80 -11.79
CA LYS A 102 -8.30 4.60 -13.18
C LYS A 102 -7.11 5.51 -13.54
N LYS A 103 -7.14 6.78 -13.15
CA LYS A 103 -6.07 7.75 -13.45
C LYS A 103 -4.79 7.53 -12.64
N VAL A 104 -4.91 7.11 -11.38
CA VAL A 104 -3.78 7.07 -10.44
C VAL A 104 -3.14 5.68 -10.38
N CYS A 105 -3.94 4.63 -10.54
CA CYS A 105 -3.51 3.25 -10.41
C CYS A 105 -3.09 2.63 -11.75
N LEU A 106 -3.58 3.18 -12.86
CA LEU A 106 -3.28 2.71 -14.21
C LEU A 106 -2.78 3.89 -15.09
N PRO A 107 -1.67 4.55 -14.73
CA PRO A 107 -1.27 5.81 -15.36
C PRO A 107 -0.93 5.71 -16.86
N ASN A 108 -0.82 4.50 -17.42
CA ASN A 108 -0.48 4.23 -18.82
C ASN A 108 -1.56 3.39 -19.54
N SER A 109 -2.78 3.27 -18.99
CA SER A 109 -3.88 2.49 -19.59
C SER A 109 -5.02 3.35 -20.11
#